data_AF-A0A5I0NBM9-F1
#
_entry.id   AF-A0A5I0NBM9-F1
#
_cell.length_a   1.000
_cell.length_b   1.000
_cell.length_c   1.000
_cell.angle_alpha   90.00
_cell.angle_beta   90.00
_cell.angle_gamma   90.00
#
_symmetry.space_group_name_H-M   'P 1'
#
loop_
_entity.id
_entity.type
_entity.pdbx_description
1 polymer ?
#
loop_
_entity_poly.entity_id
_entity_poly.type
_entity_poly.pdbx_seq_one_letter_code
_entity_poly.pdbx_strand_id
1 'polypeptide(L)'
;MKKISLPKIGIRPVIDGRRMGVRESLEEQTMNMAKATAALITEKIRHACGAQVECVIADTCIAGMAESAACEEKFSSQNVGVTITVTPCWCYGSETIDMDPMRPKAIWGFNGTERPGAVYLAAALAAHSQKGIPAFSIYGHDVQDADDTSIPADVEEKLLRFARAGLAVASMKGKSYLSVGGVSMGIAGSIVDHNFFESWLGMKVQAVDMTELRRRIDQKIYDEAELEMALAWADKNFRYGEDQNASQYKRNEAQNRAVLKESLLMAMCIRDMMQGNKTLADKGLVEESLGYNAIAAGFQGQRHWTDQYPNGDTAEALLNSSFDWNGVREPFVVATENDSLNGVAMLFGHQLTGTAQIFADVRTYWSPEAVERVTGQALSGLAEHGIIHLINSGSAALDGACKQRDSEGKPTMKPHWEISQQEADACLAATEWCPAIHEYFRGGGYSSRFLTEGGVPFTMTRVNIIKGLGPVLQIAEGWSVELPKAMHDQLDARTNSTWPTTWFAPRLTGKGPFTDVYSVMANWGANHGVLTIGHVGADFITLAAMLRIPVCMHNVEEAKIYRPSAWAAHGMDIEGQDYRACQNYGPLYKR
;
A
#
# COMPACT_ATOMS: atom_id res chain seq x y z
N MET A 1 -16.17 -2.27 15.96
CA MET A 1 -15.61 -3.19 16.98
C MET A 1 -14.11 -3.32 16.66
N LYS A 2 -13.16 -2.77 17.44
CA LYS A 2 -11.72 -2.82 17.12
C LYS A 2 -10.92 -3.46 18.27
N LYS A 3 -10.86 -4.79 18.28
CA LYS A 3 -9.74 -5.59 18.80
C LYS A 3 -9.64 -6.87 17.96
N ILE A 4 -9.35 -6.70 16.68
CA ILE A 4 -8.83 -7.80 15.87
C ILE A 4 -7.36 -7.91 16.24
N SER A 5 -6.89 -9.10 16.63
CA SER A 5 -5.48 -9.34 16.97
C SER A 5 -4.59 -8.96 15.77
N LEU A 6 -3.68 -8.00 15.96
CA LEU A 6 -2.70 -7.59 14.96
C LEU A 6 -1.56 -8.63 14.88
N PRO A 7 -0.90 -8.77 13.72
CA PRO A 7 0.22 -9.69 13.59
C PRO A 7 1.43 -9.21 14.40
N LYS A 8 2.12 -10.13 15.08
CA LYS A 8 3.35 -9.83 15.83
C LYS A 8 4.60 -10.29 15.07
N ILE A 9 5.75 -9.77 15.46
CA ILE A 9 7.06 -10.25 14.97
C ILE A 9 7.71 -11.17 16.01
N GLY A 10 8.00 -12.40 15.62
CA GLY A 10 8.69 -13.37 16.46
C GLY A 10 10.21 -13.24 16.33
N ILE A 11 10.94 -13.14 17.43
CA ILE A 11 12.40 -13.03 17.44
C ILE A 11 13.01 -14.29 18.06
N ARG A 12 13.87 -14.95 17.28
CA ARG A 12 14.45 -16.28 17.57
C ARG A 12 15.95 -16.14 17.86
N PRO A 13 16.37 -15.96 19.13
CA PRO A 13 17.79 -15.99 19.51
C PRO A 13 18.33 -17.41 19.37
N VAL A 14 19.20 -17.67 18.39
CA VAL A 14 19.82 -19.01 18.20
C VAL A 14 21.24 -19.03 18.72
N ILE A 15 21.67 -20.15 19.30
CA ILE A 15 22.94 -20.26 20.04
C ILE A 15 23.65 -21.60 19.79
N ASP A 16 24.94 -21.68 20.10
CA ASP A 16 25.66 -22.96 20.13
C ASP A 16 25.15 -23.83 21.29
N GLY A 17 24.81 -25.09 21.02
CA GLY A 17 24.32 -26.03 22.03
C GLY A 17 25.39 -26.58 22.98
N ARG A 18 26.68 -26.43 22.67
CA ARG A 18 27.78 -26.96 23.48
C ARG A 18 27.85 -26.23 24.83
N ARG A 19 27.77 -27.00 25.90
CA ARG A 19 27.94 -26.57 27.29
C ARG A 19 29.44 -26.42 27.62
N MET A 20 29.78 -26.52 28.91
CA MET A 20 31.16 -26.42 29.42
C MET A 20 31.78 -25.05 29.20
N GLY A 21 30.96 -24.00 29.29
CA GLY A 21 31.40 -22.60 29.24
C GLY A 21 31.16 -21.92 27.89
N VAL A 22 30.92 -22.67 26.81
CA VAL A 22 30.68 -22.08 25.48
C VAL A 22 29.31 -21.41 25.44
N ARG A 23 28.23 -22.19 25.52
CA ARG A 23 26.85 -21.66 25.53
C ARG A 23 26.65 -20.65 26.66
N GLU A 24 27.11 -20.96 27.87
CA GLU A 24 26.96 -20.09 29.04
C GLU A 24 27.57 -18.70 28.81
N SER A 25 28.69 -18.60 28.09
CA SER A 25 29.34 -17.33 27.76
C SER A 25 28.61 -16.49 26.69
N LEU A 26 27.63 -17.07 26.00
CA LEU A 26 26.97 -16.47 24.83
C LEU A 26 25.49 -16.14 25.07
N GLU A 27 24.86 -16.72 26.10
CA GLU A 27 23.42 -16.55 26.39
C GLU A 27 23.02 -15.08 26.49
N GLU A 28 23.80 -14.28 27.23
CA GLU A 28 23.51 -12.86 27.45
C GLU A 28 23.59 -12.05 26.15
N GLN A 29 24.70 -12.15 25.41
CA GLN A 29 24.87 -11.43 24.14
C GLN A 29 23.80 -11.81 23.12
N THR A 30 23.49 -13.11 23.00
CA THR A 30 22.48 -13.63 22.06
C THR A 30 21.10 -13.08 22.39
N MET A 31 20.73 -13.09 23.67
CA MET A 31 19.44 -12.55 24.12
C MET A 31 19.38 -11.02 24.00
N ASN A 32 20.49 -10.32 24.24
CA ASN A 32 20.56 -8.86 24.08
C ASN A 32 20.40 -8.44 22.62
N MET A 33 20.95 -9.20 21.67
CA MET A 33 20.73 -9.00 20.24
C MET A 33 19.25 -9.14 19.85
N ALA A 34 18.54 -10.11 20.44
CA ALA A 34 17.10 -10.27 20.25
C ALA A 34 16.30 -9.09 20.84
N LYS A 35 16.65 -8.64 22.04
CA LYS A 35 16.02 -7.48 22.69
C LYS A 35 16.26 -6.18 21.93
N ALA A 36 17.48 -5.96 21.44
CA ALA A 36 17.83 -4.80 20.63
C ALA A 36 17.03 -4.78 19.32
N THR A 37 16.89 -5.93 18.67
CA THR A 37 16.06 -6.08 17.46
C THR A 37 14.59 -5.76 17.75
N ALA A 38 14.03 -6.26 18.87
CA ALA A 38 12.67 -5.94 19.30
C ALA A 38 12.48 -4.44 19.53
N ALA A 39 13.41 -3.82 20.27
CA ALA A 39 13.37 -2.41 20.61
C ALA A 39 13.40 -1.53 19.36
N LEU A 40 14.33 -1.78 18.43
CA LEU A 40 14.44 -1.06 17.16
C LEU A 40 13.12 -1.10 16.37
N ILE A 41 12.55 -2.29 16.19
CA ILE A 41 11.32 -2.48 15.41
C ILE A 41 10.15 -1.76 16.09
N THR A 42 9.95 -1.96 17.39
CA THR A 42 8.85 -1.33 18.12
C THR A 42 8.99 0.19 18.18
N GLU A 43 10.21 0.73 18.20
CA GLU A 43 10.46 2.16 18.11
C GLU A 43 10.09 2.72 16.74
N LYS A 44 10.66 2.14 15.67
CA LYS A 44 10.67 2.72 14.32
C LYS A 44 9.49 2.33 13.42
N ILE A 45 8.80 1.22 13.70
CA ILE A 45 7.69 0.73 12.87
C ILE A 45 6.36 0.84 13.63
N ARG A 46 5.31 1.16 12.87
CA ARG A 46 3.91 1.07 13.30
C ARG A 46 3.16 0.18 12.32
N HIS A 47 2.08 -0.44 12.78
CA HIS A 47 1.07 -0.95 11.86
C HIS A 47 0.45 0.21 11.07
N ALA A 48 -0.06 -0.03 9.85
CA ALA A 48 -0.71 1.00 9.05
C ALA A 48 -1.91 1.68 9.77
N CYS A 49 -2.53 0.97 10.72
CA CYS A 49 -3.56 1.52 11.60
C CYS A 49 -3.06 2.43 12.73
N GLY A 50 -1.75 2.65 12.84
CA GLY A 50 -1.08 3.49 13.85
C GLY A 50 -0.74 2.77 15.16
N ALA A 51 -1.17 1.52 15.34
CA ALA A 51 -0.82 0.73 16.52
C ALA A 51 0.69 0.40 16.55
N GLN A 52 1.26 0.34 17.75
CA GLN A 52 2.64 -0.11 17.95
C GLN A 52 2.79 -1.58 17.54
N VAL A 53 3.92 -1.92 16.91
CA VAL A 53 4.26 -3.30 16.58
C VAL A 53 4.74 -4.01 17.84
N GLU A 54 4.14 -5.15 18.13
CA GLU A 54 4.56 -6.02 19.22
C GLU A 54 5.55 -7.09 18.72
N CYS A 55 6.62 -7.29 19.48
CA CYS A 55 7.59 -8.37 19.26
C CYS A 55 7.44 -9.46 20.33
N VAL A 56 7.58 -10.72 19.94
CA VAL A 56 7.57 -11.89 20.83
C VAL A 56 8.93 -12.58 20.75
N ILE A 57 9.70 -12.57 21.83
CA ILE A 57 11.00 -13.24 21.90
C ILE A 57 10.80 -14.67 22.41
N ALA A 58 11.55 -15.64 21.90
CA ALA A 58 11.59 -17.01 22.47
C ALA A 58 11.94 -16.98 23.97
N ASP A 59 11.39 -17.90 24.77
CA ASP A 59 11.65 -17.93 26.22
C ASP A 59 13.11 -18.27 26.56
N THR A 60 13.77 -19.03 25.69
CA THR A 60 15.18 -19.41 25.80
C THR A 60 15.90 -19.16 24.47
N CYS A 61 17.23 -19.10 24.51
CA CYS A 61 18.01 -19.29 23.28
C CYS A 61 17.78 -20.69 22.70
N ILE A 62 17.91 -20.80 21.38
CA ILE A 62 17.56 -21.99 20.60
C ILE A 62 18.84 -22.63 20.06
N ALA A 63 19.22 -23.78 20.61
CA ALA A 63 20.37 -24.56 20.16
C ALA A 63 19.98 -25.78 19.31
N GLY A 64 18.72 -26.21 19.36
CA GLY A 64 18.25 -27.35 18.59
C GLY A 64 16.73 -27.52 18.60
N MET A 65 16.28 -28.70 18.18
CA MET A 65 14.87 -28.95 17.83
C MET A 65 13.89 -28.77 18.99
N ALA A 66 14.25 -29.17 20.22
CA ALA A 66 13.36 -29.07 21.38
C ALA A 66 13.02 -27.60 21.73
N GLU A 67 14.04 -26.74 21.76
CA GLU A 67 13.88 -25.31 22.04
C GLU A 67 13.21 -24.59 20.85
N SER A 68 13.51 -25.02 19.62
CA SER A 68 12.85 -24.52 18.41
C SER A 68 11.34 -24.84 18.42
N ALA A 69 10.95 -26.05 18.85
CA ALA A 69 9.55 -26.46 18.97
C ALA A 69 8.82 -25.70 20.08
N ALA A 70 9.46 -25.46 21.23
CA ALA A 70 8.89 -24.64 22.30
C ALA A 70 8.69 -23.17 21.86
N CYS A 71 9.64 -22.62 21.10
CA CYS A 71 9.49 -21.30 20.48
C CYS A 71 8.29 -21.26 19.54
N GLU A 72 8.06 -22.31 18.74
CA GLU A 72 6.93 -22.37 17.82
C GLU A 72 5.57 -22.44 18.53
N GLU A 73 5.48 -23.23 19.59
CA GLU A 73 4.28 -23.30 20.44
C GLU A 73 3.91 -21.90 20.99
N LYS A 74 4.92 -21.15 21.46
CA LYS A 74 4.73 -19.76 21.89
C LYS A 74 4.30 -18.84 20.76
N PHE A 75 4.91 -18.95 19.58
CA PHE A 75 4.63 -18.04 18.46
C PHE A 75 3.24 -18.25 17.86
N SER A 76 2.84 -19.52 17.70
CA SER A 76 1.53 -19.89 17.15
C SER A 76 0.36 -19.43 18.02
N SER A 77 0.52 -19.42 19.35
CA SER A 77 -0.48 -18.90 20.30
C SER A 77 -0.49 -17.37 20.42
N GLN A 78 0.50 -16.67 19.88
CA GLN A 78 0.63 -15.21 19.96
C GLN A 78 0.43 -14.46 18.64
N ASN A 79 -0.10 -15.12 17.61
CA ASN A 79 -0.39 -14.52 16.30
C ASN A 79 0.87 -13.90 15.65
N VAL A 80 2.01 -14.58 15.78
CA VAL A 80 3.24 -14.20 15.08
C VAL A 80 3.07 -14.45 13.58
N GLY A 81 3.22 -13.40 12.78
CA GLY A 81 3.09 -13.46 11.33
C GLY A 81 4.40 -13.39 10.56
N VAL A 82 5.50 -13.04 11.24
CA VAL A 82 6.84 -12.80 10.68
C VAL A 82 7.89 -13.24 11.68
N THR A 83 9.01 -13.82 11.24
CA THR A 83 10.11 -14.21 12.15
C THR A 83 11.46 -13.59 11.77
N ILE A 84 12.23 -13.21 12.78
CA ILE A 84 13.63 -12.78 12.64
C ILE A 84 14.48 -13.66 13.57
N THR A 85 15.41 -14.41 12.99
CA THR A 85 16.40 -15.19 13.74
C THR A 85 17.67 -14.35 13.92
N VAL A 86 18.22 -14.29 15.12
CA VAL A 86 19.43 -13.51 15.43
C VAL A 86 20.47 -14.37 16.12
N THR A 87 21.75 -14.16 15.83
CA THR A 87 22.84 -14.81 16.56
C THR A 87 24.20 -14.11 16.44
N PRO A 88 24.99 -14.10 17.51
CA PRO A 88 26.39 -13.73 17.46
C PRO A 88 27.34 -14.89 17.12
N CYS A 89 26.88 -16.15 17.04
CA CYS A 89 27.77 -17.31 17.00
C CYS A 89 27.38 -18.38 15.97
N TRP A 90 28.18 -19.46 15.93
CA TRP A 90 27.79 -20.69 15.23
C TRP A 90 26.60 -21.37 15.94
N CYS A 91 25.67 -21.92 15.15
CA CYS A 91 24.55 -22.75 15.63
C CYS A 91 24.30 -23.90 14.63
N TYR A 92 23.49 -24.89 15.01
CA TYR A 92 23.32 -26.14 14.25
C TYR A 92 22.31 -26.02 13.10
N GLY A 93 22.53 -25.10 12.16
CA GLY A 93 21.84 -24.97 10.88
C GLY A 93 20.39 -25.47 10.88
N SER A 94 20.15 -26.62 10.24
CA SER A 94 18.78 -27.18 10.06
C SER A 94 18.05 -27.57 11.34
N GLU A 95 18.72 -27.71 12.48
CA GLU A 95 18.08 -28.00 13.76
C GLU A 95 17.42 -26.74 14.37
N THR A 96 17.86 -25.55 13.96
CA THR A 96 17.47 -24.26 14.58
C THR A 96 16.68 -23.35 13.65
N ILE A 97 16.67 -23.58 12.33
CA ILE A 97 15.90 -22.74 11.39
C ILE A 97 14.39 -22.80 11.63
N ASP A 98 13.68 -21.75 11.19
CA ASP A 98 12.21 -21.70 11.19
C ASP A 98 11.68 -22.49 9.98
N MET A 99 10.90 -23.53 10.26
CA MET A 99 10.39 -24.46 9.25
C MET A 99 9.02 -24.10 8.68
N ASP A 100 8.36 -23.05 9.19
CA ASP A 100 7.06 -22.63 8.63
C ASP A 100 7.25 -22.11 7.20
N PRO A 101 6.50 -22.68 6.22
CA PRO A 101 6.68 -22.33 4.82
C PRO A 101 6.00 -21.00 4.43
N MET A 102 5.10 -20.50 5.27
CA MET A 102 4.17 -19.42 4.98
C MET A 102 4.68 -18.06 5.44
N ARG A 103 5.17 -17.96 6.68
CA ARG A 103 5.56 -16.64 7.21
C ARG A 103 6.84 -16.12 6.57
N PRO A 104 6.92 -14.81 6.27
CA PRO A 104 8.18 -14.16 5.94
C PRO A 104 9.19 -14.37 7.07
N LYS A 105 10.44 -14.68 6.70
CA LYS A 105 11.50 -14.98 7.66
C LYS A 105 12.84 -14.39 7.23
N ALA A 106 13.57 -13.85 8.20
CA ALA A 106 14.92 -13.31 8.03
C ALA A 106 15.90 -13.87 9.07
N ILE A 107 17.18 -13.82 8.75
CA ILE A 107 18.27 -14.19 9.67
C ILE A 107 19.30 -13.06 9.68
N TRP A 108 19.59 -12.53 10.88
CA TRP A 108 20.70 -11.63 11.13
C TRP A 108 21.82 -12.37 11.86
N GLY A 109 22.94 -12.56 11.16
CA GLY A 109 24.18 -13.05 11.75
C GLY A 109 25.11 -11.89 12.04
N PHE A 110 25.56 -11.77 13.30
CA PHE A 110 26.54 -10.76 13.70
C PHE A 110 27.85 -10.93 12.90
N ASN A 111 28.40 -9.83 12.41
CA ASN A 111 29.67 -9.81 11.70
C ASN A 111 30.81 -9.60 12.71
N GLY A 112 31.10 -10.62 13.52
CA GLY A 112 32.21 -10.62 14.48
C GLY A 112 33.22 -11.72 14.16
N THR A 113 34.43 -11.62 14.74
CA THR A 113 35.50 -12.60 14.49
C THR A 113 35.59 -13.68 15.58
N GLU A 114 35.42 -13.29 16.83
CA GLU A 114 35.53 -14.14 18.02
C GLU A 114 34.44 -15.20 18.02
N ARG A 115 33.28 -14.86 17.44
CA ARG A 115 32.08 -15.70 17.37
C ARG A 115 31.50 -15.59 15.96
N PRO A 116 31.43 -16.69 15.20
CA PRO A 116 31.21 -16.62 13.76
C PRO A 116 29.71 -16.61 13.39
N GLY A 117 28.96 -15.57 13.80
CA GLY A 117 27.53 -15.41 13.50
C GLY A 117 27.21 -15.43 12.00
N ALA A 118 28.05 -14.82 11.19
CA ALA A 118 27.94 -14.84 9.72
C ALA A 118 28.11 -16.24 9.10
N VAL A 119 28.86 -17.13 9.77
CA VAL A 119 29.03 -18.52 9.31
C VAL A 119 27.74 -19.31 9.54
N TYR A 120 27.06 -19.09 10.67
CA TYR A 120 25.72 -19.63 10.87
C TYR A 120 24.74 -19.09 9.81
N LEU A 121 24.76 -17.78 9.56
CA LEU A 121 23.88 -17.15 8.57
C LEU A 121 23.98 -17.85 7.21
N ALA A 122 25.18 -18.02 6.67
CA ALA A 122 25.38 -18.71 5.39
C ALA A 122 24.88 -20.17 5.43
N ALA A 123 25.20 -20.92 6.49
CA ALA A 123 24.79 -22.32 6.63
C ALA A 123 23.26 -22.48 6.76
N ALA A 124 22.60 -21.62 7.53
CA ALA A 124 21.16 -21.61 7.72
C ALA A 124 20.43 -21.23 6.42
N LEU A 125 20.91 -20.23 5.69
CA LEU A 125 20.34 -19.83 4.39
C LEU A 125 20.51 -20.91 3.32
N ALA A 126 21.62 -21.66 3.34
CA ALA A 126 21.79 -22.83 2.50
C ALA A 126 20.75 -23.92 2.83
N ALA A 127 20.51 -24.18 4.13
CA ALA A 127 19.46 -25.11 4.56
C ALA A 127 18.05 -24.66 4.14
N HIS A 128 17.74 -23.36 4.28
CA HIS A 128 16.46 -22.79 3.80
C HIS A 128 16.26 -22.99 2.30
N SER A 129 17.29 -22.71 1.51
CA SER A 129 17.25 -22.85 0.05
C SER A 129 17.11 -24.32 -0.36
N GLN A 130 17.87 -25.22 0.26
CA GLN A 130 17.81 -26.66 0.03
C GLN A 130 16.44 -27.26 0.40
N LYS A 131 15.78 -26.71 1.44
CA LYS A 131 14.46 -27.17 1.91
C LYS A 131 13.29 -26.45 1.24
N GLY A 132 13.53 -25.53 0.32
CA GLY A 132 12.48 -24.82 -0.41
C GLY A 132 11.66 -23.84 0.44
N ILE A 133 12.25 -23.28 1.51
CA ILE A 133 11.58 -22.35 2.43
C ILE A 133 12.35 -21.03 2.52
N PRO A 134 12.25 -20.14 1.51
CA PRO A 134 13.10 -18.95 1.37
C PRO A 134 13.16 -18.07 2.62
N ALA A 135 14.33 -17.49 2.87
CA ALA A 135 14.61 -16.58 3.98
C ALA A 135 15.51 -15.41 3.52
N PHE A 136 15.38 -14.26 4.17
CA PHE A 136 16.19 -13.08 3.92
C PHE A 136 17.51 -13.09 4.70
N SER A 137 18.57 -12.58 4.08
CA SER A 137 19.91 -12.46 4.66
C SER A 137 20.14 -11.05 5.20
N ILE A 138 20.49 -10.93 6.47
CA ILE A 138 20.90 -9.67 7.09
C ILE A 138 22.34 -9.85 7.57
N TYR A 139 23.26 -9.22 6.84
CA TYR A 139 24.69 -9.23 7.11
C TYR A 139 25.20 -7.79 7.00
N GLY A 140 25.87 -7.33 8.05
CA GLY A 140 26.49 -6.00 8.13
C GLY A 140 27.81 -5.96 7.37
N HIS A 141 28.12 -4.84 6.72
CA HIS A 141 29.34 -4.71 5.91
C HIS A 141 30.61 -4.77 6.76
N ASP A 142 30.63 -4.06 7.89
CA ASP A 142 31.81 -3.89 8.71
C ASP A 142 31.83 -4.88 9.88
N VAL A 143 33.03 -5.35 10.23
CA VAL A 143 33.24 -6.21 11.40
C VAL A 143 33.00 -5.40 12.67
N GLN A 144 32.23 -5.94 13.60
CA GLN A 144 31.97 -5.34 14.91
C GLN A 144 32.70 -6.11 16.02
N ASP A 145 33.15 -5.38 17.04
CA ASP A 145 33.75 -5.95 18.25
C ASP A 145 32.73 -6.75 19.05
N ALA A 146 33.15 -7.80 19.76
CA ALA A 146 32.24 -8.72 20.43
C ALA A 146 31.37 -8.09 21.53
N ASP A 147 31.76 -6.95 22.10
CA ASP A 147 30.99 -6.18 23.09
C ASP A 147 30.19 -5.02 22.49
N ASP A 148 30.27 -4.78 21.17
CA ASP A 148 29.44 -3.78 20.50
C ASP A 148 27.99 -4.27 20.38
N THR A 149 27.09 -3.54 21.04
CA THR A 149 25.65 -3.82 21.03
C THR A 149 24.87 -2.93 20.07
N SER A 150 25.54 -2.05 19.32
CA SER A 150 24.88 -1.17 18.36
C SER A 150 24.44 -1.94 17.11
N ILE A 151 23.31 -1.51 16.53
CA ILE A 151 22.83 -2.04 15.24
C ILE A 151 23.36 -1.10 14.14
N PRO A 152 24.22 -1.58 13.23
CA PRO A 152 24.72 -0.77 12.13
C PRO A 152 23.60 -0.28 11.20
N ALA A 153 23.80 0.86 10.53
CA ALA A 153 22.78 1.50 9.70
C ALA A 153 22.30 0.62 8.53
N ASP A 154 23.20 -0.15 7.90
CA ASP A 154 22.87 -1.07 6.81
C ASP A 154 22.12 -2.33 7.30
N VAL A 155 22.36 -2.74 8.54
CA VAL A 155 21.59 -3.79 9.23
C VAL A 155 20.20 -3.27 9.60
N GLU A 156 20.12 -2.06 10.17
CA GLU A 156 18.86 -1.37 10.48
C GLU A 156 17.99 -1.23 9.23
N GLU A 157 18.54 -0.75 8.11
CA GLU A 157 17.80 -0.62 6.84
C GLU A 157 17.16 -1.95 6.42
N LYS A 158 17.93 -3.05 6.43
CA LYS A 158 17.45 -4.38 6.04
C LYS A 158 16.41 -4.93 7.02
N LEU A 159 16.61 -4.75 8.33
CA LEU A 159 15.67 -5.15 9.38
C LEU A 159 14.33 -4.43 9.21
N LEU A 160 14.35 -3.11 9.04
CA LEU A 160 13.15 -2.29 8.91
C LEU A 160 12.42 -2.56 7.59
N ARG A 161 13.14 -2.69 6.46
CA ARG A 161 12.54 -3.06 5.16
C ARG A 161 11.88 -4.43 5.22
N PHE A 162 12.56 -5.43 5.78
CA PHE A 162 12.00 -6.76 5.97
C PHE A 162 10.78 -6.76 6.88
N ALA A 163 10.86 -6.09 8.04
CA ALA A 163 9.76 -6.04 9.01
C ALA A 163 8.52 -5.36 8.41
N ARG A 164 8.69 -4.23 7.72
CA ARG A 164 7.61 -3.49 7.04
C ARG A 164 6.90 -4.36 5.99
N ALA A 165 7.66 -4.96 5.07
CA ALA A 165 7.10 -5.83 4.03
C ALA A 165 6.45 -7.09 4.62
N GLY A 166 7.09 -7.70 5.63
CA GLY A 166 6.56 -8.89 6.30
C GLY A 166 5.23 -8.61 7.03
N LEU A 167 5.13 -7.48 7.72
CA LEU A 167 3.89 -7.04 8.36
C LEU A 167 2.78 -6.77 7.34
N ALA A 168 3.10 -6.22 6.17
CA ALA A 168 2.13 -6.04 5.10
C ALA A 168 1.53 -7.40 4.66
N VAL A 169 2.37 -8.41 4.42
CA VAL A 169 1.91 -9.78 4.10
C VAL A 169 1.02 -10.34 5.22
N ALA A 170 1.45 -10.21 6.48
CA ALA A 170 0.73 -10.76 7.62
C ALA A 170 -0.60 -10.05 7.89
N SER A 171 -0.69 -8.74 7.62
CA SER A 171 -1.91 -7.94 7.82
C SER A 171 -3.00 -8.25 6.80
N MET A 172 -2.63 -8.61 5.56
CA MET A 172 -3.59 -9.00 4.52
C MET A 172 -4.22 -10.38 4.78
N LYS A 173 -3.45 -11.31 5.36
CA LYS A 173 -3.89 -12.68 5.60
C LYS A 173 -5.22 -12.74 6.39
N GLY A 174 -6.21 -13.40 5.82
CA GLY A 174 -7.53 -13.62 6.41
C GLY A 174 -8.49 -12.43 6.33
N LYS A 175 -8.10 -11.31 5.70
CA LYS A 175 -8.99 -10.16 5.45
C LYS A 175 -9.76 -10.33 4.14
N SER A 176 -10.77 -9.49 3.96
CA SER A 176 -11.59 -9.49 2.73
C SER A 176 -11.22 -8.33 1.80
N TYR A 177 -11.36 -8.55 0.49
CA TYR A 177 -11.65 -7.52 -0.48
C TYR A 177 -13.16 -7.46 -0.69
N LEU A 178 -13.77 -6.28 -0.58
CA LEU A 178 -15.20 -6.07 -0.79
C LEU A 178 -15.47 -5.50 -2.18
N SER A 179 -16.04 -6.31 -3.07
CA SER A 179 -16.50 -5.90 -4.40
C SER A 179 -17.93 -5.38 -4.32
N VAL A 180 -18.12 -4.06 -4.33
CA VAL A 180 -19.44 -3.41 -4.36
C VAL A 180 -19.83 -3.19 -5.82
N GLY A 181 -20.63 -4.11 -6.35
CA GLY A 181 -20.83 -4.33 -7.78
C GLY A 181 -19.89 -5.41 -8.33
N GLY A 182 -19.87 -5.52 -9.66
CA GLY A 182 -19.00 -6.40 -10.44
C GLY A 182 -18.11 -5.61 -11.39
N VAL A 183 -18.13 -5.99 -12.67
CA VAL A 183 -17.27 -5.42 -13.71
C VAL A 183 -17.73 -4.01 -14.09
N SER A 184 -16.80 -3.05 -14.12
CA SER A 184 -17.03 -1.70 -14.64
C SER A 184 -16.51 -1.60 -16.08
N MET A 185 -17.39 -1.33 -17.04
CA MET A 185 -17.05 -0.98 -18.43
C MET A 185 -16.09 -1.94 -19.17
N GLY A 186 -16.01 -3.20 -18.74
CA GLY A 186 -15.08 -4.19 -19.30
C GLY A 186 -13.62 -4.02 -18.87
N ILE A 187 -13.34 -3.23 -17.83
CA ILE A 187 -11.99 -3.07 -17.26
C ILE A 187 -11.54 -4.40 -16.67
N ALA A 188 -10.41 -4.92 -17.15
CA ALA A 188 -9.92 -6.25 -16.78
C ALA A 188 -9.72 -6.41 -15.26
N GLY A 189 -9.18 -5.40 -14.58
CA GLY A 189 -8.96 -5.45 -13.14
C GLY A 189 -10.24 -5.45 -12.29
N SER A 190 -11.39 -5.09 -12.87
CA SER A 190 -12.71 -5.21 -12.23
C SER A 190 -13.37 -6.58 -12.41
N ILE A 191 -12.77 -7.45 -13.23
CA ILE A 191 -13.10 -8.87 -13.26
C ILE A 191 -12.35 -9.53 -12.10
N VAL A 192 -12.91 -9.43 -10.89
CA VAL A 192 -12.23 -9.81 -9.65
C VAL A 192 -11.86 -11.30 -9.62
N ASP A 193 -10.58 -11.61 -9.78
CA ASP A 193 -10.04 -12.97 -9.71
C ASP A 193 -9.93 -13.41 -8.24
N HIS A 194 -10.88 -14.23 -7.79
CA HIS A 194 -10.92 -14.70 -6.40
C HIS A 194 -9.70 -15.56 -6.05
N ASN A 195 -9.20 -16.38 -7.00
CA ASN A 195 -8.05 -17.23 -6.77
C ASN A 195 -6.76 -16.42 -6.59
N PHE A 196 -6.62 -15.27 -7.25
CA PHE A 196 -5.50 -14.36 -6.98
C PHE A 196 -5.49 -13.91 -5.51
N PHE A 197 -6.61 -13.41 -5.00
CA PHE A 197 -6.72 -12.98 -3.60
C PHE A 197 -6.47 -14.13 -2.61
N GLU A 198 -7.04 -15.31 -2.88
CA GLU A 198 -6.90 -16.48 -2.03
C GLU A 198 -5.46 -17.02 -2.02
N SER A 199 -4.91 -17.31 -3.20
CA SER A 199 -3.64 -18.05 -3.35
C SER A 199 -2.40 -17.19 -3.12
N TRP A 200 -2.40 -15.92 -3.53
CA TRP A 200 -1.23 -15.04 -3.34
C TRP A 200 -1.29 -14.24 -2.04
N LEU A 201 -2.46 -13.70 -1.70
CA LEU A 201 -2.60 -12.75 -0.58
C LEU A 201 -3.16 -13.40 0.69
N GLY A 202 -3.71 -14.61 0.60
CA GLY A 202 -4.39 -15.26 1.72
C GLY A 202 -5.66 -14.51 2.15
N MET A 203 -6.25 -13.74 1.23
CA MET A 203 -7.44 -12.93 1.44
C MET A 203 -8.70 -13.69 0.98
N LYS A 204 -9.87 -13.14 1.33
CA LYS A 204 -11.17 -13.55 0.80
C LYS A 204 -11.70 -12.47 -0.13
N VAL A 205 -12.66 -12.82 -0.97
CA VAL A 205 -13.45 -11.85 -1.74
C VAL A 205 -14.91 -11.95 -1.28
N GLN A 206 -15.50 -10.81 -0.95
CA GLN A 206 -16.93 -10.66 -0.71
C GLN A 206 -17.50 -9.84 -1.86
N ALA A 207 -18.45 -10.41 -2.61
CA ALA A 207 -19.20 -9.69 -3.63
C ALA A 207 -20.55 -9.24 -3.05
N VAL A 208 -20.91 -7.98 -3.27
CA VAL A 208 -22.19 -7.39 -2.88
C VAL A 208 -22.68 -6.58 -4.06
N ASP A 209 -23.89 -6.86 -4.56
CA ASP A 209 -24.46 -6.08 -5.63
C ASP A 209 -24.76 -4.63 -5.18
N MET A 210 -24.65 -3.66 -6.09
CA MET A 210 -24.87 -2.25 -5.75
C MET A 210 -26.30 -1.94 -5.28
N THR A 211 -27.28 -2.82 -5.52
CA THR A 211 -28.62 -2.73 -4.93
C THR A 211 -28.61 -2.75 -3.40
N GLU A 212 -27.63 -3.37 -2.74
CA GLU A 212 -27.49 -3.32 -1.29
C GLU A 212 -27.15 -1.89 -0.80
N LEU A 213 -26.29 -1.18 -1.53
CA LEU A 213 -25.98 0.22 -1.23
C LEU A 213 -27.24 1.09 -1.34
N ARG A 214 -28.03 0.89 -2.41
CA ARG A 214 -29.33 1.55 -2.58
C ARG A 214 -30.30 1.21 -1.44
N ARG A 215 -30.40 -0.07 -1.06
CA ARG A 215 -31.25 -0.53 0.05
C ARG A 215 -30.89 0.17 1.35
N ARG A 216 -29.59 0.29 1.67
CA ARG A 216 -29.15 0.99 2.88
C ARG A 216 -29.56 2.44 2.90
N ILE A 217 -29.45 3.13 1.77
CA ILE A 217 -29.87 4.53 1.65
C ILE A 217 -31.39 4.65 1.81
N ASP A 218 -32.17 3.83 1.10
CA ASP A 218 -33.63 3.95 1.08
C ASP A 218 -34.29 3.52 2.41
N GLN A 219 -33.76 2.47 3.04
CA GLN A 219 -34.29 1.91 4.29
C GLN A 219 -33.62 2.50 5.54
N LYS A 220 -32.82 3.56 5.40
CA LYS A 220 -32.16 4.26 6.51
C LYS A 220 -31.24 3.38 7.37
N ILE A 221 -30.47 2.51 6.73
CA ILE A 221 -29.51 1.59 7.35
C ILE A 221 -28.15 2.28 7.46
N TYR A 222 -28.16 3.36 8.23
CA TYR A 222 -27.02 4.22 8.55
C TYR A 222 -27.35 5.00 9.83
N ASP A 223 -26.34 5.68 10.38
CA ASP A 223 -26.52 6.61 11.48
C ASP A 223 -27.03 7.96 10.97
N GLU A 224 -28.28 8.31 11.30
CA GLU A 224 -28.90 9.57 10.86
C GLU A 224 -28.26 10.80 11.53
N ALA A 225 -27.75 10.67 12.77
CA ALA A 225 -27.08 11.76 13.46
C ALA A 225 -25.69 12.02 12.86
N GLU A 226 -24.98 10.97 12.46
CA GLU A 226 -23.72 11.12 11.74
C GLU A 226 -23.91 11.81 10.38
N LEU A 227 -25.01 11.52 9.66
CA LEU A 227 -25.30 12.20 8.39
C LEU A 227 -25.51 13.70 8.58
N GLU A 228 -26.20 14.11 9.63
CA GLU A 228 -26.37 15.54 9.94
C GLU A 228 -25.03 16.22 10.20
N MET A 229 -24.12 15.57 10.92
CA MET A 229 -22.76 16.05 11.15
C MET A 229 -21.95 16.12 9.84
N ALA A 230 -22.03 15.10 9.00
CA ALA A 230 -21.36 15.06 7.70
C ALA A 230 -21.83 16.18 6.78
N LEU A 231 -23.14 16.44 6.73
CA LEU A 231 -23.72 17.55 5.96
C LEU A 231 -23.27 18.91 6.49
N ALA A 232 -23.31 19.14 7.81
CA ALA A 232 -22.87 20.38 8.41
C ALA A 232 -21.36 20.63 8.19
N TRP A 233 -20.56 19.56 8.25
CA TRP A 233 -19.14 19.63 7.94
C TRP A 233 -18.88 19.95 6.46
N ALA A 234 -19.63 19.32 5.54
CA ALA A 234 -19.53 19.64 4.11
C ALA A 234 -19.94 21.11 3.84
N ASP A 235 -21.05 21.58 4.41
CA ASP A 235 -21.51 22.97 4.28
C ASP A 235 -20.46 23.98 4.76
N LYS A 236 -19.71 23.63 5.81
CA LYS A 236 -18.64 24.47 6.36
C LYS A 236 -17.36 24.47 5.51
N ASN A 237 -16.97 23.31 4.98
CA ASN A 237 -15.61 23.11 4.45
C ASN A 237 -15.55 22.95 2.92
N PHE A 238 -16.64 22.57 2.25
CA PHE A 238 -16.63 22.33 0.82
C PHE A 238 -16.62 23.65 0.05
N ARG A 239 -15.59 23.84 -0.77
CA ARG A 239 -15.56 24.88 -1.79
C ARG A 239 -16.05 24.27 -3.09
N TYR A 240 -17.09 24.81 -3.69
CA TYR A 240 -17.64 24.28 -4.94
C TYR A 240 -16.95 24.91 -6.15
N GLY A 241 -16.59 24.08 -7.12
CA GLY A 241 -16.06 24.53 -8.41
C GLY A 241 -17.17 24.92 -9.39
N GLU A 242 -16.77 25.46 -10.53
CA GLU A 242 -17.71 25.83 -11.60
C GLU A 242 -18.43 24.61 -12.18
N ASP A 243 -19.76 24.73 -12.38
CA ASP A 243 -20.54 23.74 -13.12
C ASP A 243 -20.33 23.90 -14.63
N GLN A 244 -19.56 22.99 -15.22
CA GLN A 244 -19.23 22.99 -16.66
C GLN A 244 -20.26 22.27 -17.54
N ASN A 245 -21.36 21.77 -16.95
CA ASN A 245 -22.42 21.15 -17.73
C ASN A 245 -23.08 22.17 -18.67
N ALA A 246 -23.57 21.68 -19.82
CA ALA A 246 -24.45 22.47 -20.66
C ALA A 246 -25.68 22.94 -19.86
N SER A 247 -26.22 24.12 -20.19
CA SER A 247 -27.25 24.79 -19.36
C SER A 247 -28.47 23.91 -19.06
N GLN A 248 -28.86 23.03 -19.99
CA GLN A 248 -29.96 22.09 -19.82
C GLN A 248 -29.71 20.95 -18.82
N TYR A 249 -28.45 20.68 -18.47
CA TYR A 249 -28.06 19.61 -17.54
C TYR A 249 -27.66 20.13 -16.17
N LYS A 250 -27.53 21.45 -16.00
CA LYS A 250 -27.25 22.06 -14.71
C LYS A 250 -28.39 21.76 -13.74
N ARG A 251 -28.02 21.34 -12.54
CA ARG A 251 -28.96 21.05 -11.45
C ARG A 251 -29.26 22.32 -10.66
N ASN A 252 -30.50 22.43 -10.19
CA ASN A 252 -30.83 23.47 -9.22
C ASN A 252 -30.28 23.13 -7.83
N GLU A 253 -30.33 24.11 -6.92
CA GLU A 253 -29.78 23.99 -5.56
C GLU A 253 -30.37 22.80 -4.77
N ALA A 254 -31.68 22.55 -4.88
CA ALA A 254 -32.33 21.45 -4.17
C ALA A 254 -31.86 20.07 -4.69
N GLN A 255 -31.70 19.93 -6.00
CA GLN A 255 -31.14 18.72 -6.62
C GLN A 255 -29.67 18.52 -6.22
N ASN A 256 -28.88 19.59 -6.22
CA ASN A 256 -27.48 19.57 -5.78
C ASN A 256 -27.35 19.16 -4.31
N ARG A 257 -28.22 19.67 -3.44
CA ARG A 257 -28.26 19.26 -2.03
C ARG A 257 -28.61 17.77 -1.87
N ALA A 258 -29.53 17.25 -2.68
CA ALA A 258 -29.86 15.82 -2.67
C ALA A 258 -28.70 14.94 -3.14
N VAL A 259 -28.00 15.35 -4.21
CA VAL A 259 -26.78 14.70 -4.71
C VAL A 259 -25.70 14.66 -3.63
N LEU A 260 -25.42 15.78 -2.97
CA LEU A 260 -24.43 15.84 -1.88
C LEU A 260 -24.80 14.90 -0.74
N LYS A 261 -26.06 14.94 -0.28
CA LYS A 261 -26.55 14.07 0.80
C LYS A 261 -26.36 12.60 0.46
N GLU A 262 -26.74 12.18 -0.75
CA GLU A 262 -26.60 10.80 -1.18
C GLU A 262 -25.12 10.39 -1.34
N SER A 263 -24.27 11.28 -1.83
CA SER A 263 -22.82 11.03 -1.96
C SER A 263 -22.14 10.81 -0.59
N LEU A 264 -22.52 11.58 0.43
CA LEU A 264 -22.04 11.38 1.80
C LEU A 264 -22.58 10.08 2.42
N LEU A 265 -23.85 9.75 2.14
CA LEU A 265 -24.44 8.47 2.55
C LEU A 265 -23.74 7.27 1.91
N MET A 266 -23.31 7.39 0.66
CA MET A 266 -22.51 6.35 0.01
C MET A 266 -21.19 6.12 0.75
N ALA A 267 -20.49 7.19 1.14
CA ALA A 267 -19.26 7.10 1.93
C ALA A 267 -19.50 6.36 3.27
N MET A 268 -20.53 6.78 4.02
CA MET A 268 -20.91 6.16 5.29
C MET A 268 -21.26 4.68 5.11
N CYS A 269 -22.12 4.35 4.15
CA CYS A 269 -22.59 2.98 3.94
C CYS A 269 -21.47 2.06 3.46
N ILE A 270 -20.59 2.51 2.56
CA ILE A 270 -19.44 1.72 2.09
C ILE A 270 -18.48 1.46 3.26
N ARG A 271 -18.14 2.48 4.05
CA ARG A 271 -17.36 2.32 5.28
C ARG A 271 -17.97 1.28 6.22
N ASP A 272 -19.27 1.39 6.48
CA ASP A 272 -19.98 0.51 7.39
C ASP A 272 -20.04 -0.93 6.84
N MET A 273 -20.15 -1.13 5.52
CA MET A 273 -20.01 -2.44 4.91
C MET A 273 -18.59 -3.00 5.10
N MET A 274 -17.54 -2.18 4.98
CA MET A 274 -16.16 -2.66 5.13
C MET A 274 -15.85 -3.12 6.56
N GLN A 275 -16.11 -2.28 7.57
CA GLN A 275 -15.65 -2.50 8.96
C GLN A 275 -16.76 -2.73 10.00
N GLY A 276 -18.02 -2.68 9.59
CA GLY A 276 -19.18 -2.74 10.48
C GLY A 276 -19.42 -1.44 11.23
N ASN A 277 -20.61 -1.30 11.79
CA ASN A 277 -21.01 -0.13 12.59
C ASN A 277 -21.95 -0.56 13.73
N LYS A 278 -21.52 -0.32 14.97
CA LYS A 278 -22.28 -0.72 16.17
C LYS A 278 -23.61 0.01 16.30
N THR A 279 -23.71 1.25 15.83
CA THR A 279 -24.95 2.04 15.87
C THR A 279 -26.08 1.35 15.09
N LEU A 280 -25.75 0.58 14.04
CA LEU A 280 -26.75 -0.20 13.32
C LEU A 280 -27.39 -1.30 14.19
N ALA A 281 -26.62 -1.92 15.08
CA ALA A 281 -27.15 -2.90 16.03
C ALA A 281 -28.13 -2.25 17.01
N ASP A 282 -27.85 -1.04 17.47
CA ASP A 282 -28.73 -0.27 18.37
C ASP A 282 -30.07 0.09 17.68
N LYS A 283 -30.08 0.18 16.35
CA LYS A 283 -31.28 0.35 15.50
C LYS A 283 -31.97 -0.98 15.15
N GLY A 284 -31.51 -2.12 15.68
CA GLY A 284 -32.07 -3.45 15.39
C GLY A 284 -31.57 -4.10 14.09
N LEU A 285 -30.61 -3.47 13.40
CA LEU A 285 -30.02 -3.93 12.13
C LEU A 285 -28.73 -4.70 12.42
N VAL A 286 -28.89 -5.81 13.16
CA VAL A 286 -27.77 -6.55 13.77
C VAL A 286 -26.90 -7.26 12.73
N GLU A 287 -27.47 -7.72 11.61
CA GLU A 287 -26.72 -8.35 10.52
C GLU A 287 -25.80 -7.32 9.85
N GLU A 288 -26.35 -6.17 9.45
CA GLU A 288 -25.61 -5.12 8.76
C GLU A 288 -24.54 -4.46 9.64
N SER A 289 -24.70 -4.54 10.97
CA SER A 289 -23.75 -3.99 11.95
C SER A 289 -22.39 -4.68 11.96
N LEU A 290 -22.30 -5.92 11.47
CA LEU A 290 -21.08 -6.73 11.53
C LEU A 290 -20.03 -6.28 10.51
N GLY A 291 -20.48 -5.84 9.33
CA GLY A 291 -19.62 -5.59 8.17
C GLY A 291 -18.97 -6.86 7.61
N TYR A 292 -18.07 -6.68 6.65
CA TYR A 292 -17.47 -7.76 5.87
C TYR A 292 -15.98 -8.02 6.15
N ASN A 293 -15.45 -7.39 7.21
CA ASN A 293 -14.02 -7.51 7.59
C ASN A 293 -13.08 -7.19 6.40
N ALA A 294 -13.44 -6.15 5.64
CA ALA A 294 -12.73 -5.76 4.44
C ALA A 294 -11.61 -4.77 4.76
N ILE A 295 -10.40 -5.07 4.30
CA ILE A 295 -9.24 -4.16 4.41
C ILE A 295 -9.05 -3.33 3.13
N ALA A 296 -9.67 -3.75 2.04
CA ALA A 296 -9.79 -3.02 0.80
C ALA A 296 -11.17 -3.30 0.17
N ALA A 297 -11.64 -2.38 -0.65
CA ALA A 297 -12.90 -2.51 -1.38
C ALA A 297 -12.76 -1.90 -2.77
N GLY A 298 -13.78 -2.13 -3.60
CA GLY A 298 -13.96 -1.40 -4.85
C GLY A 298 -15.43 -1.09 -5.07
N PHE A 299 -15.71 0.04 -5.70
CA PHE A 299 -17.05 0.45 -6.08
C PHE A 299 -17.17 0.50 -7.59
N GLN A 300 -18.03 -0.33 -8.16
CA GLN A 300 -18.16 -0.45 -9.60
C GLN A 300 -18.59 0.89 -10.22
N GLY A 301 -19.65 1.50 -9.68
CA GLY A 301 -20.23 2.74 -10.19
C GLY A 301 -20.72 2.59 -11.63
N GLN A 302 -19.82 2.82 -12.58
CA GLN A 302 -20.13 2.80 -13.99
C GLN A 302 -20.48 1.38 -14.50
N ARG A 303 -21.52 1.20 -15.32
CA ARG A 303 -22.50 2.20 -15.78
C ARG A 303 -23.82 2.15 -15.02
N HIS A 304 -24.15 0.99 -14.44
CA HIS A 304 -25.50 0.71 -13.93
C HIS A 304 -25.92 1.59 -12.75
N TRP A 305 -24.97 2.00 -11.90
CA TRP A 305 -25.25 2.93 -10.82
C TRP A 305 -25.29 4.37 -11.33
N THR A 306 -24.21 4.82 -11.99
CA THR A 306 -24.02 6.22 -12.39
C THR A 306 -24.99 6.71 -13.46
N ASP A 307 -25.60 5.80 -14.23
CA ASP A 307 -26.64 6.15 -15.20
C ASP A 307 -27.97 6.60 -14.54
N GLN A 308 -28.13 6.42 -13.21
CA GLN A 308 -29.36 6.76 -12.48
C GLN A 308 -29.14 7.40 -11.10
N TYR A 309 -28.03 7.10 -10.41
CA TYR A 309 -27.70 7.60 -9.07
C TYR A 309 -26.41 8.44 -9.09
N PRO A 310 -26.18 9.33 -8.10
CA PRO A 310 -24.94 10.08 -7.97
C PRO A 310 -23.70 9.17 -8.02
N ASN A 311 -22.63 9.61 -8.66
CA ASN A 311 -21.41 8.83 -8.77
C ASN A 311 -20.67 8.64 -7.44
N GLY A 312 -19.62 7.82 -7.47
CA GLY A 312 -18.82 7.47 -6.29
C GLY A 312 -17.82 8.55 -5.86
N ASP A 313 -17.66 9.64 -6.61
CA ASP A 313 -16.46 10.48 -6.55
C ASP A 313 -16.18 11.00 -5.14
N THR A 314 -17.20 11.59 -4.50
CA THR A 314 -17.07 12.13 -3.13
C THR A 314 -16.81 11.02 -2.12
N ALA A 315 -17.46 9.87 -2.27
CA ALA A 315 -17.28 8.75 -1.34
C ALA A 315 -15.87 8.17 -1.44
N GLU A 316 -15.40 7.91 -2.66
CA GLU A 316 -14.06 7.41 -2.93
C GLU A 316 -12.97 8.39 -2.47
N ALA A 317 -13.14 9.69 -2.74
CA ALA A 317 -12.21 10.73 -2.30
C ALA A 317 -12.10 10.78 -0.77
N LEU A 318 -13.24 10.84 -0.06
CA LEU A 318 -13.23 10.93 1.41
C LEU A 318 -12.80 9.63 2.08
N LEU A 319 -13.18 8.46 1.57
CA LEU A 319 -12.79 7.18 2.16
C LEU A 319 -11.29 6.97 2.05
N ASN A 320 -10.69 7.28 0.90
CA ASN A 320 -9.24 7.17 0.68
C ASN A 320 -8.44 8.31 1.35
N SER A 321 -9.10 9.37 1.82
CA SER A 321 -8.45 10.45 2.58
C SER A 321 -8.20 10.06 4.03
N SER A 322 -7.18 10.67 4.63
CA SER A 322 -6.81 10.46 6.04
C SER A 322 -7.69 11.23 7.04
N PHE A 323 -8.82 11.79 6.60
CA PHE A 323 -9.73 12.56 7.44
C PHE A 323 -11.12 12.66 6.82
N ASP A 324 -12.12 12.85 7.68
CA ASP A 324 -13.49 13.25 7.31
C ASP A 324 -14.13 14.06 8.44
N TRP A 325 -15.46 14.14 8.47
CA TRP A 325 -16.23 14.83 9.52
C TRP A 325 -15.99 14.31 10.94
N ASN A 326 -15.43 13.10 11.11
CA ASN A 326 -15.03 12.54 12.40
C ASN A 326 -13.58 12.89 12.80
N GLY A 327 -12.88 13.69 12.00
CA GLY A 327 -11.48 14.06 12.21
C GLY A 327 -10.50 13.16 11.45
N VAL A 328 -9.22 13.27 11.80
CA VAL A 328 -8.12 12.50 11.20
C VAL A 328 -8.23 11.02 11.58
N ARG A 329 -8.04 10.13 10.60
CA ARG A 329 -8.12 8.68 10.74
C ARG A 329 -7.25 7.94 9.73
N GLU A 330 -7.08 6.64 9.95
CA GLU A 330 -6.58 5.73 8.92
C GLU A 330 -7.42 5.87 7.64
N PRO A 331 -6.79 6.08 6.47
CA PRO A 331 -7.49 6.06 5.19
C PRO A 331 -7.97 4.64 4.89
N PHE A 332 -9.17 4.53 4.34
CA PHE A 332 -9.62 3.27 3.75
C PHE A 332 -8.94 3.08 2.39
N VAL A 333 -9.00 1.85 1.85
CA VAL A 333 -8.59 1.55 0.48
C VAL A 333 -9.83 1.19 -0.32
N VAL A 334 -10.30 2.12 -1.17
CA VAL A 334 -11.49 1.95 -2.00
C VAL A 334 -11.16 2.28 -3.46
N ALA A 335 -11.15 1.26 -4.31
CA ALA A 335 -10.82 1.39 -5.72
C ALA A 335 -12.03 1.87 -6.54
N THR A 336 -11.83 2.98 -7.26
CA THR A 336 -12.73 3.44 -8.32
C THR A 336 -12.92 2.35 -9.37
N GLU A 337 -14.13 2.28 -9.93
CA GLU A 337 -14.52 1.33 -10.98
C GLU A 337 -14.36 -0.15 -10.60
N ASN A 338 -14.30 -0.43 -9.30
CA ASN A 338 -14.03 -1.74 -8.73
C ASN A 338 -12.76 -2.39 -9.31
N ASP A 339 -11.77 -1.59 -9.74
CA ASP A 339 -10.50 -2.13 -10.21
C ASP A 339 -9.71 -2.71 -9.04
N SER A 340 -9.97 -3.99 -8.77
CA SER A 340 -9.41 -4.74 -7.66
C SER A 340 -7.89 -4.82 -7.71
N LEU A 341 -7.29 -4.76 -8.91
CA LEU A 341 -5.84 -4.81 -9.06
C LEU A 341 -5.18 -3.47 -8.73
N ASN A 342 -5.86 -2.35 -9.03
CA ASN A 342 -5.43 -1.05 -8.49
C ASN A 342 -5.65 -1.00 -6.97
N GLY A 343 -6.78 -1.54 -6.49
CA GLY A 343 -7.06 -1.67 -5.05
C GLY A 343 -5.99 -2.46 -4.31
N VAL A 344 -5.43 -3.51 -4.90
CA VAL A 344 -4.31 -4.27 -4.32
C VAL A 344 -3.00 -3.46 -4.34
N ALA A 345 -2.71 -2.72 -5.41
CA ALA A 345 -1.54 -1.82 -5.44
C ALA A 345 -1.66 -0.71 -4.37
N MET A 346 -2.85 -0.13 -4.18
CA MET A 346 -3.15 0.80 -3.09
C MET A 346 -2.95 0.11 -1.73
N LEU A 347 -3.49 -1.10 -1.55
CA LEU A 347 -3.33 -1.84 -0.31
C LEU A 347 -1.85 -2.10 0.02
N PHE A 348 -1.03 -2.46 -0.97
CA PHE A 348 0.41 -2.62 -0.78
C PHE A 348 1.06 -1.30 -0.32
N GLY A 349 0.83 -0.20 -1.04
CA GLY A 349 1.37 1.11 -0.68
C GLY A 349 0.94 1.53 0.73
N HIS A 350 -0.34 1.36 1.06
CA HIS A 350 -0.89 1.70 2.37
C HIS A 350 -0.28 0.85 3.49
N GLN A 351 -0.19 -0.47 3.31
CA GLN A 351 0.39 -1.35 4.34
C GLN A 351 1.89 -1.11 4.56
N LEU A 352 2.61 -0.65 3.53
CA LEU A 352 4.04 -0.31 3.64
C LEU A 352 4.26 1.04 4.32
N THR A 353 3.39 2.03 4.08
CA THR A 353 3.68 3.44 4.44
C THR A 353 2.76 4.02 5.51
N GLY A 354 1.58 3.43 5.76
CA GLY A 354 0.56 3.98 6.63
C GLY A 354 -0.13 5.23 6.08
N THR A 355 0.17 5.65 4.85
CA THR A 355 -0.37 6.88 4.24
C THR A 355 -1.59 6.59 3.34
N ALA A 356 -2.31 7.65 3.01
CA ALA A 356 -3.31 7.62 1.92
C ALA A 356 -2.65 7.29 0.58
N GLN A 357 -3.44 6.76 -0.35
CA GLN A 357 -3.00 6.33 -1.68
C GLN A 357 -3.81 7.04 -2.74
N ILE A 358 -3.17 7.42 -3.85
CA ILE A 358 -3.83 8.13 -4.94
C ILE A 358 -4.11 7.13 -6.07
N PHE A 359 -5.39 6.89 -6.34
CA PHE A 359 -5.85 6.23 -7.56
C PHE A 359 -5.75 7.23 -8.72
N ALA A 360 -5.26 6.82 -9.89
CA ALA A 360 -5.22 7.67 -11.07
C ALA A 360 -5.36 6.90 -12.38
N ASP A 361 -5.97 7.51 -13.40
CA ASP A 361 -5.73 7.11 -14.79
C ASP A 361 -4.37 7.62 -15.26
N VAL A 362 -3.66 6.77 -15.99
CA VAL A 362 -2.46 7.10 -16.78
C VAL A 362 -2.92 7.67 -18.11
N ARG A 363 -3.40 8.91 -18.06
CA ARG A 363 -4.28 9.47 -19.09
C ARG A 363 -3.55 9.92 -20.35
N THR A 364 -2.42 10.61 -20.21
CA THR A 364 -1.76 11.22 -21.37
C THR A 364 -0.26 11.36 -21.15
N TYR A 365 0.51 10.96 -22.15
CA TYR A 365 1.92 11.31 -22.26
C TYR A 365 2.03 12.63 -23.04
N TRP A 366 2.70 13.60 -22.42
CA TRP A 366 3.03 14.88 -23.02
C TRP A 366 4.53 14.94 -23.31
N SER A 367 4.88 14.77 -24.58
CA SER A 367 6.26 14.97 -25.03
C SER A 367 6.65 16.45 -24.95
N PRO A 368 7.94 16.79 -24.81
CA PRO A 368 8.42 18.17 -24.85
C PRO A 368 7.92 18.94 -26.07
N GLU A 369 8.00 18.33 -27.25
CA GLU A 369 7.57 18.94 -28.52
C GLU A 369 6.05 19.15 -28.57
N ALA A 370 5.28 18.21 -28.00
CA ALA A 370 3.83 18.34 -27.92
C ALA A 370 3.42 19.49 -27.01
N VAL A 371 4.10 19.68 -25.87
CA VAL A 371 3.86 20.80 -24.95
C VAL A 371 4.25 22.12 -25.59
N GLU A 372 5.43 22.22 -26.19
CA GLU A 372 5.88 23.46 -26.85
C GLU A 372 4.95 23.84 -28.01
N ARG A 373 4.51 22.86 -28.82
CA ARG A 373 3.58 23.12 -29.93
C ARG A 373 2.25 23.69 -29.46
N VAL A 374 1.71 23.25 -28.32
CA VAL A 374 0.37 23.66 -27.88
C VAL A 374 0.41 24.86 -26.96
N THR A 375 1.48 25.04 -26.18
CA THR A 375 1.61 26.12 -25.18
C THR A 375 2.56 27.24 -25.57
N GLY A 376 3.40 27.02 -26.60
CA GLY A 376 4.47 27.94 -26.98
C GLY A 376 5.63 28.00 -25.98
N GLN A 377 5.68 27.08 -25.00
CA GLN A 377 6.67 27.06 -23.93
C GLN A 377 7.32 25.67 -23.84
N ALA A 378 8.66 25.64 -23.75
CA ALA A 378 9.39 24.40 -23.53
C ALA A 378 9.28 23.94 -22.07
N LEU A 379 9.24 22.63 -21.85
CA LEU A 379 9.37 22.04 -20.51
C LEU A 379 10.80 22.24 -19.98
N SER A 380 10.94 22.26 -18.66
CA SER A 380 12.25 22.42 -17.99
C SER A 380 12.30 21.70 -16.65
N GLY A 381 13.49 21.57 -16.06
CA GLY A 381 13.70 20.89 -14.78
C GLY A 381 13.33 19.41 -14.85
N LEU A 382 12.67 18.89 -13.83
CA LEU A 382 12.23 17.48 -13.80
C LEU A 382 11.31 17.10 -14.98
N ALA A 383 10.63 18.08 -15.59
CA ALA A 383 9.71 17.87 -16.71
C ALA A 383 10.39 17.89 -18.09
N GLU A 384 11.70 18.19 -18.18
CA GLU A 384 12.39 18.48 -19.45
C GLU A 384 12.32 17.33 -20.48
N HIS A 385 12.20 16.09 -20.01
CA HIS A 385 12.14 14.88 -20.84
C HIS A 385 10.70 14.44 -21.18
N GLY A 386 9.70 15.26 -20.86
CA GLY A 386 8.28 14.94 -20.99
C GLY A 386 7.64 14.59 -19.65
N ILE A 387 6.31 14.55 -19.63
CA ILE A 387 5.51 14.32 -18.42
C ILE A 387 4.34 13.39 -18.71
N ILE A 388 3.84 12.73 -17.67
CA ILE A 388 2.63 11.92 -17.70
C ILE A 388 1.55 12.64 -16.89
N HIS A 389 0.37 12.82 -17.49
CA HIS A 389 -0.82 13.33 -16.83
C HIS A 389 -1.52 12.19 -16.10
N LEU A 390 -1.48 12.24 -14.76
CA LEU A 390 -2.19 11.31 -13.90
C LEU A 390 -3.45 12.00 -13.36
N ILE A 391 -4.62 11.47 -13.71
CA ILE A 391 -5.92 12.13 -13.42
C ILE A 391 -7.02 11.09 -13.35
N ASN A 392 -7.45 10.72 -12.15
CA ASN A 392 -8.60 9.82 -12.01
C ASN A 392 -9.89 10.45 -12.56
N SER A 393 -10.87 9.61 -12.87
CA SER A 393 -12.17 9.99 -13.42
C SER A 393 -13.14 10.67 -12.44
N GLY A 394 -12.62 11.37 -11.42
CA GLY A 394 -13.40 12.22 -10.53
C GLY A 394 -12.94 12.26 -9.07
N SER A 395 -12.34 11.18 -8.57
CA SER A 395 -11.96 11.04 -7.15
C SER A 395 -10.46 10.90 -6.93
N ALA A 396 -9.95 11.46 -5.84
CA ALA A 396 -8.64 11.11 -5.32
C ALA A 396 -8.60 11.43 -3.82
N ALA A 397 -7.74 10.74 -3.06
CA ALA A 397 -7.47 11.11 -1.68
C ALA A 397 -7.02 12.57 -1.60
N LEU A 398 -7.63 13.37 -0.71
CA LEU A 398 -7.37 14.81 -0.58
C LEU A 398 -5.96 15.09 -0.05
N ASP A 399 -5.37 14.12 0.66
CA ASP A 399 -3.93 14.08 0.98
C ASP A 399 -3.07 14.30 -0.27
N GLY A 400 -3.52 13.83 -1.44
CA GLY A 400 -2.82 13.94 -2.72
C GLY A 400 -2.60 15.39 -3.17
N ALA A 401 -3.34 16.37 -2.65
CA ALA A 401 -3.03 17.78 -2.87
C ALA A 401 -1.64 18.19 -2.32
N CYS A 402 -1.02 17.36 -1.47
CA CYS A 402 0.29 17.56 -0.85
C CYS A 402 0.38 18.89 -0.09
N LYS A 403 -0.66 19.22 0.69
CA LYS A 403 -0.69 20.38 1.58
C LYS A 403 -0.17 20.11 3.00
N GLN A 404 0.05 18.84 3.31
CA GLN A 404 0.80 18.42 4.50
C GLN A 404 2.27 18.80 4.35
N ARG A 405 2.97 18.95 5.48
CA ARG A 405 4.38 19.37 5.53
C ARG A 405 5.20 18.43 6.40
N ASP A 406 6.40 18.10 5.91
CA ASP A 406 7.41 17.40 6.69
C ASP A 406 8.13 18.35 7.67
N SER A 407 9.11 17.82 8.41
CA SER A 407 9.91 18.59 9.36
C SER A 407 10.77 19.69 8.72
N GLU A 408 11.01 19.63 7.40
CA GLU A 408 11.74 20.64 6.63
C GLU A 408 10.81 21.65 5.93
N GLY A 409 9.49 21.50 6.11
CA GLY A 409 8.48 22.34 5.47
C GLY A 409 8.24 22.03 3.99
N LYS A 410 8.68 20.86 3.49
CA LYS A 410 8.41 20.43 2.11
C LYS A 410 7.03 19.79 1.98
N PRO A 411 6.38 19.90 0.81
CA PRO A 411 5.13 19.19 0.54
C PRO A 411 5.31 17.68 0.60
N THR A 412 4.36 17.01 1.25
CA THR A 412 4.39 15.55 1.43
C THR A 412 2.99 14.99 1.68
N MET A 413 2.90 13.67 1.86
CA MET A 413 1.76 12.96 2.45
C MET A 413 2.29 12.13 3.63
N LYS A 414 1.59 12.18 4.77
CA LYS A 414 2.04 11.59 6.03
C LYS A 414 1.13 10.44 6.47
N PRO A 415 1.61 9.59 7.38
CA PRO A 415 0.73 8.68 8.11
C PRO A 415 -0.24 9.47 8.99
N HIS A 416 -1.46 8.95 9.16
CA HIS A 416 -2.54 9.68 9.85
C HIS A 416 -2.21 10.12 11.28
N TRP A 417 -1.38 9.37 12.01
CA TRP A 417 -0.96 9.73 13.37
C TRP A 417 0.00 10.92 13.44
N GLU A 418 0.49 11.42 12.28
CA GLU A 418 1.35 12.60 12.16
C GLU A 418 0.63 13.78 11.48
N ILE A 419 -0.62 13.59 11.05
CA ILE A 419 -1.42 14.63 10.41
C ILE A 419 -2.11 15.46 11.50
N SER A 420 -1.87 16.76 11.49
CA SER A 420 -2.60 17.70 12.33
C SER A 420 -3.94 18.09 11.69
N GLN A 421 -4.91 18.53 12.51
CA GLN A 421 -6.19 19.04 11.99
C GLN A 421 -5.99 20.21 11.00
N GLN A 422 -4.99 21.05 11.23
CA GLN A 422 -4.68 22.18 10.34
C GLN A 422 -4.27 21.73 8.94
N GLU A 423 -3.53 20.62 8.83
CA GLU A 423 -3.12 20.08 7.54
C GLU A 423 -4.28 19.39 6.82
N ALA A 424 -5.17 18.71 7.56
CA ALA A 424 -6.42 18.19 7.01
C ALA A 424 -7.29 19.32 6.43
N ASP A 425 -7.45 20.41 7.18
CA ASP A 425 -8.18 21.60 6.72
C ASP A 425 -7.49 22.26 5.51
N ALA A 426 -6.15 22.27 5.46
CA ALA A 426 -5.40 22.79 4.32
C ALA A 426 -5.57 21.95 3.05
N CYS A 427 -5.65 20.62 3.17
CA CYS A 427 -5.99 19.74 2.06
C CYS A 427 -7.40 20.03 1.53
N LEU A 428 -8.41 20.16 2.40
CA LEU A 428 -9.77 20.56 2.00
C LEU A 428 -9.81 21.92 1.32
N ALA A 429 -9.08 22.90 1.86
CA ALA A 429 -8.97 24.23 1.31
C ALA A 429 -8.24 24.29 -0.04
N ALA A 430 -7.52 23.23 -0.43
CA ALA A 430 -6.92 23.10 -1.76
C ALA A 430 -7.83 22.38 -2.76
N THR A 431 -8.92 21.76 -2.29
CA THR A 431 -9.87 21.03 -3.13
C THR A 431 -11.07 21.89 -3.50
N GLU A 432 -11.57 21.70 -4.72
CA GLU A 432 -12.86 22.21 -5.18
C GLU A 432 -13.75 21.04 -5.60
N TRP A 433 -15.00 21.05 -5.17
CA TRP A 433 -15.99 20.03 -5.47
C TRP A 433 -16.77 20.43 -6.72
N CYS A 434 -16.46 19.82 -7.85
CA CYS A 434 -17.03 20.16 -9.16
C CYS A 434 -18.23 19.26 -9.49
N PRO A 435 -19.38 19.81 -9.93
CA PRO A 435 -20.49 18.99 -10.40
C PRO A 435 -20.05 18.04 -11.53
N ALA A 436 -20.38 16.76 -11.39
CA ALA A 436 -20.04 15.75 -12.39
C ALA A 436 -20.71 16.04 -13.75
N ILE A 437 -20.01 15.68 -14.84
CA ILE A 437 -20.51 15.88 -16.20
C ILE A 437 -21.66 14.90 -16.48
N HIS A 438 -22.86 15.42 -16.73
CA HIS A 438 -24.11 14.67 -16.79
C HIS A 438 -24.12 13.59 -17.88
N GLU A 439 -23.49 13.85 -19.02
CA GLU A 439 -23.41 12.90 -20.13
C GLU A 439 -22.69 11.60 -19.73
N TYR A 440 -21.75 11.67 -18.79
CA TYR A 440 -21.05 10.51 -18.22
C TYR A 440 -21.74 10.00 -16.95
N PHE A 441 -22.14 10.91 -16.06
CA PHE A 441 -22.70 10.63 -14.75
C PHE A 441 -24.10 11.21 -14.64
N ARG A 442 -25.07 10.51 -15.22
CA ARG A 442 -26.46 11.00 -15.36
C ARG A 442 -27.12 11.27 -14.03
N GLY A 443 -26.80 10.48 -13.00
CA GLY A 443 -27.27 10.71 -11.63
C GLY A 443 -26.60 11.89 -10.92
N GLY A 444 -25.55 12.48 -11.49
CA GLY A 444 -24.79 13.60 -10.91
C GLY A 444 -23.64 13.12 -10.03
N GLY A 445 -23.15 14.00 -9.16
CA GLY A 445 -22.01 13.74 -8.28
C GLY A 445 -21.13 14.98 -8.10
N TYR A 446 -20.12 14.87 -7.26
CA TYR A 446 -19.11 15.91 -7.05
C TYR A 446 -17.70 15.33 -7.12
N SER A 447 -16.98 15.68 -8.18
CA SER A 447 -15.57 15.34 -8.38
C SER A 447 -14.67 16.19 -7.46
N SER A 448 -13.62 15.59 -6.90
CA SER A 448 -12.67 16.26 -6.01
C SER A 448 -11.50 16.84 -6.81
N ARG A 449 -11.62 18.08 -7.28
CA ARG A 449 -10.57 18.75 -8.06
C ARG A 449 -9.50 19.33 -7.13
N PHE A 450 -8.25 18.96 -7.38
CA PHE A 450 -7.07 19.65 -6.83
C PHE A 450 -5.89 19.48 -7.79
N LEU A 451 -4.84 20.26 -7.57
CA LEU A 451 -3.55 20.12 -8.25
C LEU A 451 -2.50 19.74 -7.20
N THR A 452 -1.89 18.57 -7.37
CA THR A 452 -0.79 18.10 -6.53
C THR A 452 0.41 19.05 -6.63
N GLU A 453 1.00 19.44 -5.50
CA GLU A 453 2.22 20.26 -5.49
C GLU A 453 3.40 19.57 -6.19
N GLY A 454 4.24 20.34 -6.87
CA GLY A 454 5.41 19.82 -7.58
C GLY A 454 6.61 19.54 -6.68
N GLY A 455 7.56 18.75 -7.19
CA GLY A 455 8.80 18.38 -6.49
C GLY A 455 8.62 17.29 -5.42
N VAL A 456 7.44 16.69 -5.31
CA VAL A 456 7.16 15.65 -4.32
C VAL A 456 7.60 14.29 -4.88
N PRO A 457 8.45 13.52 -4.17
CA PRO A 457 8.82 12.18 -4.62
C PRO A 457 7.62 11.24 -4.55
N PHE A 458 7.40 10.49 -5.62
CA PHE A 458 6.33 9.50 -5.70
C PHE A 458 6.82 8.19 -6.31
N THR A 459 6.13 7.11 -5.96
CA THR A 459 6.26 5.81 -6.60
C THR A 459 4.93 5.45 -7.24
N MET A 460 4.89 5.34 -8.57
CA MET A 460 3.73 4.84 -9.29
C MET A 460 3.79 3.30 -9.36
N THR A 461 2.72 2.60 -9.02
CA THR A 461 2.67 1.13 -9.04
C THR A 461 1.40 0.59 -9.70
N ARG A 462 1.50 -0.63 -10.22
CA ARG A 462 0.36 -1.38 -10.78
C ARG A 462 0.58 -2.89 -10.69
N VAL A 463 -0.44 -3.60 -10.22
CA VAL A 463 -0.53 -5.07 -10.35
C VAL A 463 -1.34 -5.42 -11.58
N ASN A 464 -0.88 -6.40 -12.36
CA ASN A 464 -1.64 -6.96 -13.49
C ASN A 464 -1.64 -8.49 -13.41
N ILE A 465 -2.70 -9.13 -13.92
CA ILE A 465 -2.75 -10.59 -14.05
C ILE A 465 -2.54 -10.96 -15.51
N ILE A 466 -1.52 -11.77 -15.78
CA ILE A 466 -1.18 -12.24 -17.12
C ILE A 466 -1.52 -13.73 -17.22
N LYS A 467 -2.42 -14.08 -18.15
CA LYS A 467 -2.81 -15.48 -18.35
C LYS A 467 -1.61 -16.34 -18.72
N GLY A 468 -1.41 -17.44 -17.99
CA GLY A 468 -0.28 -18.35 -18.18
C GLY A 468 0.97 -17.98 -17.38
N LEU A 469 0.97 -16.83 -16.71
CA LEU A 469 2.06 -16.37 -15.84
C LEU A 469 1.61 -16.11 -14.41
N GLY A 470 0.44 -15.47 -14.22
CA GLY A 470 -0.07 -15.04 -12.92
C GLY A 470 0.09 -13.53 -12.70
N PRO A 471 0.07 -13.05 -11.46
CA PRO A 471 0.23 -11.63 -11.15
C PRO A 471 1.65 -11.15 -11.43
N VAL A 472 1.80 -9.92 -11.90
CA VAL A 472 3.07 -9.19 -12.03
C VAL A 472 2.92 -7.78 -11.47
N LEU A 473 4.03 -7.20 -11.00
CA LEU A 473 4.08 -5.83 -10.45
C LEU A 473 4.92 -4.91 -11.34
N GLN A 474 4.42 -3.70 -11.58
CA GLN A 474 5.14 -2.60 -12.21
C GLN A 474 5.38 -1.47 -11.20
N ILE A 475 6.55 -0.84 -11.27
CA ILE A 475 7.00 0.21 -10.35
C ILE A 475 7.68 1.31 -11.18
N ALA A 476 7.34 2.57 -10.98
CA ALA A 476 8.04 3.71 -11.54
C ALA A 476 8.21 4.80 -10.47
N GLU A 477 9.42 4.93 -9.92
CA GLU A 477 9.78 6.06 -9.06
C GLU A 477 9.95 7.32 -9.90
N GLY A 478 9.54 8.46 -9.36
CA GLY A 478 9.64 9.76 -10.01
C GLY A 478 9.23 10.88 -9.07
N TRP A 479 8.79 11.98 -9.66
CA TRP A 479 8.34 13.14 -8.91
C TRP A 479 7.09 13.75 -9.52
N SER A 480 6.25 14.36 -8.68
CA SER A 480 5.31 15.36 -9.18
C SER A 480 6.08 16.57 -9.71
N VAL A 481 5.53 17.28 -10.69
CA VAL A 481 6.14 18.49 -11.24
C VAL A 481 5.14 19.64 -11.25
N GLU A 482 5.64 20.85 -11.00
CA GLU A 482 4.86 22.08 -11.08
C GLU A 482 5.05 22.70 -12.46
N LEU A 483 3.96 22.87 -13.19
CA LEU A 483 3.97 23.56 -14.48
C LEU A 483 3.65 25.04 -14.27
N PRO A 484 4.20 25.96 -15.09
CA PRO A 484 3.74 27.34 -15.10
C PRO A 484 2.23 27.41 -15.25
N LYS A 485 1.57 28.29 -14.50
CA LYS A 485 0.09 28.35 -14.44
C LYS A 485 -0.58 28.33 -15.81
N ALA A 486 -0.12 29.16 -16.75
CA ALA A 486 -0.70 29.23 -18.09
C ALA A 486 -0.57 27.91 -18.87
N MET A 487 0.55 27.19 -18.71
CA MET A 487 0.76 25.87 -19.30
C MET A 487 -0.18 24.85 -18.67
N HIS A 488 -0.25 24.79 -17.33
CA HIS A 488 -1.20 23.92 -16.62
C HIS A 488 -2.64 24.17 -17.08
N ASP A 489 -3.12 25.41 -17.00
CA ASP A 489 -4.50 25.78 -17.32
C ASP A 489 -4.86 25.33 -18.76
N GLN A 490 -3.93 25.49 -19.71
CA GLN A 490 -4.17 25.12 -21.10
C GLN A 490 -4.20 23.61 -21.34
N LEU A 491 -3.34 22.84 -20.67
CA LEU A 491 -3.33 21.38 -20.78
C LEU A 491 -4.54 20.78 -20.04
N ASP A 492 -4.86 21.27 -18.85
CA ASP A 492 -5.95 20.81 -17.99
C ASP A 492 -7.33 21.02 -18.63
N ALA A 493 -7.58 22.22 -19.18
CA ALA A 493 -8.83 22.55 -19.88
C ALA A 493 -9.10 21.68 -21.11
N ARG A 494 -8.07 21.09 -21.71
CA ARG A 494 -8.19 20.20 -22.88
C ARG A 494 -8.42 18.74 -22.53
N THR A 495 -8.23 18.35 -21.27
CA THR A 495 -8.34 16.95 -20.82
C THR A 495 -9.63 16.72 -20.04
N ASN A 496 -9.70 17.24 -18.81
CA ASN A 496 -10.90 17.31 -17.99
C ASN A 496 -10.61 18.16 -16.74
N SER A 497 -11.05 19.42 -16.74
CA SER A 497 -10.67 20.41 -15.72
C SER A 497 -11.52 20.36 -14.45
N THR A 498 -12.36 19.35 -14.28
CA THR A 498 -13.13 19.09 -13.05
C THR A 498 -12.54 17.98 -12.19
N TRP A 499 -11.44 17.37 -12.63
CA TRP A 499 -10.83 16.18 -12.02
C TRP A 499 -9.48 16.51 -11.34
N PRO A 500 -9.00 15.68 -10.39
CA PRO A 500 -7.74 15.92 -9.69
C PRO A 500 -6.52 15.61 -10.58
N THR A 501 -5.61 16.57 -10.73
CA THR A 501 -4.44 16.45 -11.61
C THR A 501 -3.15 16.27 -10.82
N THR A 502 -2.34 15.27 -11.21
CA THR A 502 -0.93 15.14 -10.87
C THR A 502 -0.10 15.07 -12.14
N TRP A 503 0.86 15.98 -12.31
CA TRP A 503 1.86 15.90 -13.39
C TRP A 503 3.05 15.09 -12.89
N PHE A 504 3.36 13.97 -13.54
CA PHE A 504 4.38 13.04 -13.09
C PHE A 504 5.54 12.94 -14.06
N ALA A 505 6.76 13.04 -13.54
CA ALA A 505 8.00 12.82 -14.28
C ALA A 505 8.70 11.57 -13.70
N PRO A 506 8.70 10.42 -14.41
CA PRO A 506 9.41 9.23 -13.97
C PRO A 506 10.92 9.44 -14.03
N ARG A 507 11.66 8.86 -13.08
CA ARG A 507 13.12 8.81 -13.13
C ARG A 507 13.55 7.90 -14.28
N LEU A 508 14.36 8.42 -15.19
CA LEU A 508 14.89 7.69 -16.35
C LEU A 508 16.20 6.98 -15.99
N THR A 509 16.47 5.86 -16.67
CA THR A 509 17.71 5.07 -16.50
C THR A 509 18.49 4.92 -17.80
N GLY A 510 17.91 5.32 -18.94
CA GLY A 510 18.48 5.12 -20.26
C GLY A 510 18.43 3.68 -20.76
N LYS A 511 17.70 2.79 -20.06
CA LYS A 511 17.61 1.35 -20.38
C LYS A 511 16.15 0.88 -20.32
N GLY A 512 15.80 -0.03 -21.23
CA GLY A 512 14.52 -0.73 -21.22
C GLY A 512 13.32 0.25 -21.22
N PRO A 513 12.26 -0.03 -20.42
CA PRO A 513 11.09 0.83 -20.30
C PRO A 513 11.35 2.24 -19.76
N PHE A 514 12.54 2.52 -19.23
CA PHE A 514 12.93 3.82 -18.66
C PHE A 514 13.99 4.53 -19.50
N THR A 515 14.02 4.25 -20.81
CA THR A 515 14.85 4.96 -21.78
C THR A 515 14.38 6.42 -21.91
N ASP A 516 13.06 6.62 -21.98
CA ASP A 516 12.40 7.92 -22.03
C ASP A 516 11.00 7.84 -21.40
N VAL A 517 10.36 8.99 -21.18
CA VAL A 517 9.04 9.08 -20.50
C VAL A 517 7.94 8.43 -21.35
N TYR A 518 8.06 8.48 -22.67
CA TYR A 518 7.15 7.77 -23.58
C TYR A 518 7.17 6.26 -23.30
N SER A 519 8.37 5.67 -23.22
CA SER A 519 8.57 4.25 -22.98
C SER A 519 7.96 3.81 -21.65
N VAL A 520 8.00 4.66 -20.62
CA VAL A 520 7.35 4.37 -19.34
C VAL A 520 5.85 4.22 -19.52
N MET A 521 5.19 5.16 -20.20
CA MET A 521 3.75 5.08 -20.45
C MET A 521 3.40 3.94 -21.41
N ALA A 522 4.18 3.74 -22.47
CA ALA A 522 3.94 2.72 -23.49
C ALA A 522 4.03 1.29 -22.95
N ASN A 523 4.83 1.07 -21.90
CA ASN A 523 4.97 -0.24 -21.24
C ASN A 523 4.06 -0.39 -20.02
N TRP A 524 3.29 0.63 -19.63
CA TRP A 524 2.35 0.51 -18.51
C TRP A 524 1.20 -0.42 -18.88
N GLY A 525 0.95 -1.45 -18.06
CA GLY A 525 0.10 -2.58 -18.42
C GLY A 525 -1.41 -2.38 -18.26
N ALA A 526 -1.85 -1.20 -17.82
CA ALA A 526 -3.26 -0.86 -17.60
C ALA A 526 -3.53 0.62 -17.84
N ASN A 527 -4.79 1.04 -17.85
CA ASN A 527 -5.15 2.46 -17.86
C ASN A 527 -5.00 3.11 -16.48
N HIS A 528 -5.01 2.34 -15.39
CA HIS A 528 -4.86 2.85 -14.03
C HIS A 528 -3.45 2.65 -13.46
N GLY A 529 -3.08 3.51 -12.51
CA GLY A 529 -1.94 3.36 -11.63
C GLY A 529 -2.26 3.87 -10.23
N VAL A 530 -1.34 3.61 -9.30
CA VAL A 530 -1.41 4.08 -7.91
C VAL A 530 -0.18 4.92 -7.61
N LEU A 531 -0.34 6.12 -7.06
CA LEU A 531 0.78 6.86 -6.48
C LEU A 531 0.83 6.66 -4.97
N THR A 532 2.01 6.25 -4.51
CA THR A 532 2.41 6.21 -3.10
C THR A 532 3.50 7.24 -2.86
N ILE A 533 3.38 8.01 -1.78
CA ILE A 533 4.38 9.03 -1.40
C ILE A 533 5.77 8.42 -1.19
N GLY A 534 6.80 9.16 -1.60
CA GLY A 534 8.20 8.78 -1.46
C GLY A 534 8.69 7.82 -2.56
N HIS A 535 9.98 7.48 -2.46
CA HIS A 535 10.65 6.47 -3.30
C HIS A 535 10.72 5.15 -2.55
N VAL A 536 9.61 4.41 -2.63
CA VAL A 536 9.36 3.17 -1.87
C VAL A 536 9.46 1.93 -2.75
N GLY A 537 10.04 2.04 -3.96
CA GLY A 537 10.13 0.92 -4.89
C GLY A 537 10.88 -0.29 -4.32
N ALA A 538 11.91 -0.07 -3.51
CA ALA A 538 12.65 -1.14 -2.84
C ALA A 538 11.77 -1.95 -1.83
N ASP A 539 10.84 -1.27 -1.16
CA ASP A 539 9.91 -1.91 -0.23
C ASP A 539 8.87 -2.74 -0.99
N PHE A 540 8.36 -2.22 -2.12
CA PHE A 540 7.48 -2.95 -3.03
C PHE A 540 8.17 -4.18 -3.63
N ILE A 541 9.44 -4.09 -4.05
CA ILE A 541 10.21 -5.25 -4.55
C ILE A 541 10.36 -6.32 -3.47
N THR A 542 10.64 -5.91 -2.23
CA THR A 542 10.76 -6.82 -1.09
C THR A 542 9.43 -7.54 -0.83
N LEU A 543 8.32 -6.79 -0.79
CA LEU A 543 6.97 -7.32 -0.62
C LEU A 543 6.59 -8.29 -1.75
N ALA A 544 6.86 -7.92 -3.01
CA ALA A 544 6.57 -8.74 -4.18
C ALA A 544 7.31 -10.09 -4.12
N ALA A 545 8.58 -10.09 -3.72
CA ALA A 545 9.34 -11.33 -3.52
C ALA A 545 8.76 -12.20 -2.39
N MET A 546 8.29 -11.60 -1.30
CA MET A 546 7.57 -12.33 -0.24
C MET A 546 6.25 -12.93 -0.72
N LEU A 547 5.58 -12.32 -1.70
CA LEU A 547 4.34 -12.84 -2.27
C LEU A 547 4.56 -13.70 -3.52
N ARG A 548 5.82 -13.80 -4.00
CA ARG A 548 6.22 -14.49 -5.24
C ARG A 548 5.49 -13.91 -6.46
N ILE A 549 5.45 -12.58 -6.52
CA ILE A 549 4.94 -11.79 -7.65
C ILE A 549 6.16 -11.23 -8.39
N PRO A 550 6.40 -11.63 -9.66
CA PRO A 550 7.49 -11.07 -10.45
C PRO A 550 7.33 -9.56 -10.65
N VAL A 551 8.43 -8.84 -10.56
CA VAL A 551 8.48 -7.40 -10.90
C VAL A 551 8.89 -7.26 -12.36
N CYS A 552 7.92 -6.97 -13.24
CA CYS A 552 8.16 -6.95 -14.69
C CYS A 552 8.68 -5.60 -15.22
N MET A 553 8.66 -4.55 -14.40
CA MET A 553 9.17 -3.22 -14.76
C MET A 553 9.50 -2.44 -13.48
N HIS A 554 10.75 -1.98 -13.32
CA HIS A 554 11.15 -1.04 -12.27
C HIS A 554 12.36 -0.18 -12.66
N ASN A 555 12.48 1.00 -12.05
CA ASN A 555 13.65 1.89 -12.14
C ASN A 555 14.40 2.06 -10.81
N VAL A 556 14.11 1.19 -9.85
CA VAL A 556 14.85 1.09 -8.58
C VAL A 556 16.29 0.67 -8.86
N GLU A 557 17.23 1.31 -8.17
CA GLU A 557 18.65 0.97 -8.23
C GLU A 557 18.92 -0.47 -7.79
N GLU A 558 19.73 -1.21 -8.55
CA GLU A 558 20.00 -2.63 -8.31
C GLU A 558 20.51 -2.92 -6.88
N ALA A 559 21.34 -2.02 -6.32
CA ALA A 559 21.88 -2.16 -4.96
C ALA A 559 20.80 -2.13 -3.86
N LYS A 560 19.61 -1.59 -4.15
CA LYS A 560 18.49 -1.50 -3.19
C LYS A 560 17.55 -2.70 -3.27
N ILE A 561 17.75 -3.60 -4.24
CA ILE A 561 16.91 -4.78 -4.41
C ILE A 561 17.21 -5.76 -3.28
N TYR A 562 16.20 -6.00 -2.45
CA TYR A 562 16.31 -6.88 -1.31
C TYR A 562 15.27 -8.00 -1.39
N ARG A 563 15.74 -9.23 -1.56
CA ARG A 563 14.92 -10.44 -1.78
C ARG A 563 15.46 -11.59 -0.92
N PRO A 564 14.71 -12.70 -0.74
CA PRO A 564 15.23 -13.88 -0.06
C PRO A 564 16.51 -14.39 -0.75
N SER A 565 17.48 -14.88 0.02
CA SER A 565 18.81 -15.24 -0.52
C SER A 565 18.75 -16.28 -1.65
N ALA A 566 17.71 -17.13 -1.64
CA ALA A 566 17.49 -18.13 -2.66
C ALA A 566 17.29 -17.56 -4.07
N TRP A 567 16.88 -16.29 -4.22
CA TRP A 567 16.77 -15.65 -5.53
C TRP A 567 18.12 -15.61 -6.24
N ALA A 568 19.23 -15.34 -5.54
CA ALA A 568 20.57 -15.33 -6.14
C ALA A 568 20.97 -16.71 -6.74
N ALA A 569 20.49 -17.81 -6.15
CA ALA A 569 20.72 -19.16 -6.70
C ALA A 569 19.96 -19.41 -8.01
N HIS A 570 18.96 -18.58 -8.31
CA HIS A 570 18.26 -18.57 -9.59
C HIS A 570 18.98 -17.68 -10.62
N GLY A 571 20.16 -17.11 -10.35
CA GLY A 571 20.98 -16.41 -11.35
C GLY A 571 21.34 -14.97 -10.98
N MET A 572 22.34 -14.41 -11.67
CA MET A 572 22.84 -13.06 -11.40
C MET A 572 22.00 -11.95 -12.04
N ASP A 573 21.35 -12.25 -13.17
CA ASP A 573 20.41 -11.31 -13.80
C ASP A 573 19.19 -11.09 -12.88
N ILE A 574 18.97 -9.84 -12.48
CA ILE A 574 17.99 -9.45 -11.46
C ILE A 574 16.55 -9.75 -11.89
N GLU A 575 16.23 -9.58 -13.16
CA GLU A 575 14.90 -9.88 -13.70
C GLU A 575 14.72 -11.39 -13.83
N GLY A 576 15.65 -12.06 -14.50
CA GLY A 576 15.60 -13.48 -14.78
C GLY A 576 15.61 -14.34 -13.52
N GLN A 577 16.34 -13.94 -12.46
CA GLN A 577 16.29 -14.65 -11.18
C GLN A 577 14.90 -14.55 -10.54
N ASP A 578 14.20 -13.42 -10.71
CA ASP A 578 12.90 -13.15 -10.10
C ASP A 578 11.82 -14.04 -10.70
N TYR A 579 11.73 -14.06 -12.04
CA TYR A 579 10.78 -14.92 -12.74
C TYR A 579 11.00 -16.40 -12.42
N ARG A 580 12.26 -16.86 -12.42
CA ARG A 580 12.58 -18.26 -12.10
C ARG A 580 12.25 -18.62 -10.66
N ALA A 581 12.58 -17.76 -9.70
CA ALA A 581 12.27 -17.98 -8.28
C ALA A 581 10.76 -17.95 -8.01
N CYS A 582 10.04 -16.95 -8.55
CA CYS A 582 8.59 -16.85 -8.42
C CYS A 582 7.89 -18.07 -9.04
N GLN A 583 8.34 -18.52 -10.22
CA GLN A 583 7.83 -19.74 -10.86
C GLN A 583 8.10 -21.01 -10.04
N ASN A 584 9.28 -21.11 -9.43
CA ASN A 584 9.68 -22.26 -8.61
C ASN A 584 8.82 -22.36 -7.33
N TYR A 585 8.76 -21.27 -6.56
CA TYR A 585 8.07 -21.28 -5.28
C TYR A 585 6.55 -21.17 -5.44
N GLY A 586 6.07 -20.44 -6.45
CA GLY A 586 4.65 -20.21 -6.71
C GLY A 586 3.95 -19.36 -5.64
N PRO A 587 2.61 -19.24 -5.72
CA PRO A 587 1.82 -18.49 -4.73
C PRO A 587 2.08 -18.96 -3.31
N LEU A 588 1.96 -18.05 -2.34
CA LEU A 588 2.29 -18.34 -0.95
C LEU A 588 1.30 -19.34 -0.31
N TYR A 589 -0.01 -19.15 -0.51
CA TYR A 589 -1.08 -19.85 0.22
C TYR A 589 -1.70 -21.03 -0.52
N LYS A 590 -1.05 -21.51 -1.59
CA LYS A 590 -1.51 -22.55 -2.54
C LYS A 590 -2.75 -23.35 -2.10
N ARG A 591 -3.78 -23.27 -2.94
CA ARG A 591 -4.76 -24.35 -3.09
C ARG A 591 -4.54 -25.09 -4.40
#